data_AF-A0A3D0U9T4-F1
#
_entry.id   AF-A0A3D0U9T4-F1
#
_cell.length_a   1.000
_cell.length_b   1.000
_cell.length_c   1.000
_cell.angle_alpha   90.00
_cell.angle_beta   90.00
_cell.angle_gamma   90.00
#
_symmetry.space_group_name_H-M   'P 1'
#
loop_
_entity.id
_entity.type
_entity.pdbx_description
1 polymer ?
#
loop_
_entity_poly.entity_id
_entity_poly.type
_entity_poly.pdbx_seq_one_letter_code
_entity_poly.pdbx_strand_id
1 'polypeptide(L)' 'MGHTQWQEREAILDSALAITPYLCGDQPTIADLSVASNIFQLGIADVEPAGSSLQRWYDAMASLQGFQKSLPK' A
#
# COMPACT_ATOMS: atom_id res chain seq x y z
N MET A 1 -17.79 -11.32 2.77
CA MET A 1 -16.66 -12.25 2.52
C MET A 1 -15.37 -11.55 2.09
N GLY A 2 -15.38 -10.30 1.58
CA GLY A 2 -14.16 -9.56 1.21
C GLY A 2 -13.39 -8.92 2.38
N HIS A 3 -14.08 -8.29 3.34
CA HIS A 3 -13.43 -7.55 4.44
C HIS A 3 -12.49 -8.39 5.32
N THR A 4 -12.84 -9.65 5.62
CA THR A 4 -12.02 -10.53 6.46
C THR A 4 -10.70 -10.92 5.79
N GLN A 5 -10.71 -11.14 4.47
CA GLN A 5 -9.50 -11.46 3.71
C GLN A 5 -8.59 -10.23 3.53
N TRP A 6 -9.18 -9.02 3.53
CA TRP A 6 -8.40 -7.79 3.53
C TRP A 6 -7.62 -7.63 4.84
N GLN A 7 -8.28 -7.77 5.99
CA GLN A 7 -7.65 -7.61 7.30
C GLN A 7 -6.44 -8.54 7.52
N GLU A 8 -6.54 -9.79 7.05
CA GLU A 8 -5.40 -10.73 7.12
C GLU A 8 -4.23 -10.27 6.25
N ARG A 9 -4.50 -9.85 5.01
CA ARG A 9 -3.48 -9.39 4.07
C ARG A 9 -2.84 -8.08 4.52
N GLU A 10 -3.63 -7.19 5.09
CA GLU A 10 -3.20 -5.93 5.68
C GLU A 10 -2.20 -6.17 6.82
N ALA A 11 -2.51 -7.10 7.74
CA ALA A 11 -1.60 -7.46 8.82
C ALA A 11 -0.27 -8.04 8.31
N ILE A 12 -0.30 -8.83 7.24
CA ILE A 12 0.91 -9.37 6.59
C ILE A 12 1.74 -8.23 5.98
N LEU A 13 1.10 -7.29 5.27
CA LEU A 13 1.77 -6.16 4.65
C LEU A 13 2.41 -5.24 5.71
N ASP A 14 1.67 -4.88 6.76
CA ASP A 14 2.18 -4.02 7.83
C ASP A 14 3.39 -4.66 8.54
N SER A 15 3.31 -5.98 8.81
CA SER A 15 4.42 -6.74 9.42
C SER A 15 5.65 -6.79 8.52
N ALA A 16 5.48 -7.00 7.21
CA ALA A 16 6.60 -7.01 6.27
C ALA A 16 7.25 -5.61 6.17
N LEU A 17 6.43 -4.56 6.09
CA LEU A 17 6.87 -3.16 5.99
C LEU A 17 7.42 -2.59 7.30
N ALA A 18 7.29 -3.32 8.41
CA ALA A 18 8.00 -3.04 9.65
C ALA A 18 9.47 -3.48 9.61
N ILE A 19 9.81 -4.46 8.77
CA ILE A 19 11.17 -5.00 8.63
C ILE A 19 11.96 -4.24 7.56
N THR A 20 11.34 -4.00 6.40
CA THR A 20 11.95 -3.27 5.28
C THR A 20 11.11 -2.06 4.90
N PRO A 21 11.72 -0.94 4.46
CA PRO A 21 10.97 0.28 4.18
C PRO A 21 10.02 0.13 2.97
N TYR A 22 10.32 -0.78 2.03
CA TYR A 22 9.54 -1.12 0.83
C TYR A 22 9.37 -2.64 0.68
N LEU A 23 8.50 -3.07 -0.24
CA LEU A 23 8.12 -4.48 -0.42
C LEU A 23 9.27 -5.39 -0.85
N CYS A 24 10.29 -4.84 -1.50
CA CYS A 24 11.44 -5.60 -2.01
C CYS A 24 12.78 -5.15 -1.42
N GLY A 25 12.77 -4.50 -0.26
CA GLY A 25 13.98 -4.06 0.46
C GLY A 25 14.04 -2.54 0.66
N ASP A 26 15.21 -1.97 0.46
CA ASP A 26 15.51 -0.58 0.86
C ASP A 26 15.09 0.49 -0.16
N GLN A 27 14.69 0.08 -1.36
CA GLN A 27 14.31 0.98 -2.46
C GLN A 27 12.94 0.60 -3.02
N PRO A 28 12.12 1.58 -3.43
CA PRO A 28 10.84 1.31 -4.05
C PRO A 28 11.05 0.68 -5.43
N THR A 29 10.19 -0.27 -5.77
CA THR A 29 10.20 -0.98 -7.04
C THR A 29 8.82 -0.93 -7.71
N ILE A 30 8.70 -1.57 -8.88
CA ILE A 30 7.39 -1.75 -9.53
C ILE A 30 6.40 -2.54 -8.66
N ALA A 31 6.89 -3.40 -7.75
CA ALA A 31 6.03 -4.10 -6.81
C ALA A 31 5.27 -3.11 -5.91
N ASP A 32 5.97 -2.09 -5.38
CA ASP A 32 5.37 -1.07 -4.53
C ASP A 32 4.31 -0.26 -5.28
N LEU A 33 4.61 0.17 -6.51
CA LEU A 33 3.65 0.89 -7.35
C LEU A 33 2.39 0.05 -7.64
N SER A 34 2.58 -1.24 -7.92
CA SER A 34 1.48 -2.16 -8.22
C SER A 34 0.57 -2.36 -7.02
N VAL A 35 1.15 -2.57 -5.83
CA VAL A 35 0.37 -2.77 -4.60
C VAL A 35 -0.28 -1.47 -4.13
N ALA A 36 0.41 -0.34 -4.17
CA ALA A 36 -0.15 0.95 -3.79
C ALA A 36 -1.35 1.33 -4.67
N SER A 37 -1.28 1.02 -5.97
CA SER A 37 -2.39 1.26 -6.90
C SER A 37 -3.62 0.40 -6.57
N ASN A 38 -3.40 -0.87 -6.20
CA ASN A 38 -4.47 -1.76 -5.77
C ASN A 38 -5.09 -1.29 -4.45
N ILE A 39 -4.29 -0.80 -3.50
CA ILE A 39 -4.77 -0.25 -2.23
C ILE A 39 -5.56 1.03 -2.44
N PHE A 40 -5.12 1.93 -3.32
CA PHE A 40 -5.91 3.10 -3.72
C PHE A 40 -7.32 2.70 -4.20
N GLN A 41 -7.41 1.68 -5.05
CA GLN A 41 -8.71 1.19 -5.55
C GLN A 41 -9.60 0.62 -4.44
N LEU A 42 -9.02 0.07 -3.36
CA LEU A 42 -9.78 -0.37 -2.18
C LEU A 42 -10.33 0.83 -1.39
N GLY A 43 -9.64 1.97 -1.38
CA GLY A 43 -10.16 3.21 -0.80
C GLY A 43 -11.46 3.69 -1.46
N ILE A 44 -11.66 3.38 -2.75
CA ILE A 44 -12.93 3.64 -3.46
C ILE A 44 -14.09 2.80 -2.88
N ALA A 45 -13.77 1.69 -2.21
CA ALA A 45 -14.72 0.82 -1.52
C ALA A 45 -14.74 1.06 0.01
N ASP A 46 -14.34 2.25 0.46
CA ASP A 46 -14.27 2.66 1.88
C ASP A 46 -13.38 1.76 2.75
N VAL A 47 -12.32 1.20 2.15
CA VAL A 47 -11.30 0.42 2.87
C VAL A 47 -10.01 1.23 2.92
N GLU A 48 -9.64 1.68 4.11
CA GLU A 48 -8.38 2.39 4.35
C GLU A 48 -7.33 1.44 4.94
N PRO A 49 -6.04 1.59 4.56
CA PRO A 49 -4.96 0.85 5.18
C PRO A 49 -4.82 1.21 6.67
N ALA A 50 -4.84 0.21 7.53
CA ALA A 50 -4.58 0.27 8.95
C ALA A 50 -3.19 -0.29 9.26
N GLY A 51 -2.53 0.27 10.29
CA GLY A 51 -1.16 -0.11 10.68
C GLY A 51 -0.13 0.97 10.35
N SER A 52 0.79 1.23 11.28
CA SER A 52 1.72 2.35 11.18
C SER A 52 2.76 2.20 10.07
N SER A 53 3.17 0.97 9.77
CA SER A 53 4.21 0.70 8.77
C SER A 53 3.63 0.72 7.37
N LEU A 54 2.44 0.15 7.20
CA LEU A 54 1.67 0.19 5.96
C LEU A 54 1.29 1.63 5.62
N GLN A 55 0.78 2.42 6.58
CA GLN A 55 0.46 3.83 6.35
C GLN A 55 1.69 4.64 5.95
N ARG A 56 2.81 4.51 6.69
CA ARG A 56 4.09 5.16 6.35
C ARG A 56 4.52 4.86 4.92
N TRP A 57 4.47 3.60 4.53
CA TRP A 57 4.83 3.18 3.18
C TRP A 57 3.86 3.73 2.14
N TYR A 58 2.55 3.71 2.41
CA TYR A 58 1.53 4.19 1.48
C TYR A 58 1.67 5.69 1.24
N ASP A 59 1.92 6.48 2.30
CA ASP A 59 2.18 7.92 2.18
C ASP A 59 3.42 8.21 1.34
N ALA A 60 4.49 7.41 1.52
CA ALA A 60 5.69 7.53 0.70
C ALA A 60 5.39 7.26 -0.78
N MET A 61 4.61 6.22 -1.09
CA MET A 61 4.18 5.92 -2.46
C MET A 61 3.26 6.99 -3.04
N ALA A 62 2.31 7.51 -2.26
CA ALA A 62 1.37 8.55 -2.64
C ALA A 62 2.05 9.91 -2.93
N SER A 63 3.23 10.14 -2.35
CA SER A 63 4.05 11.33 -2.63
C SER A 63 4.79 11.27 -3.97
N LEU A 64 4.91 10.11 -4.61
CA LEU A 64 5.62 9.96 -5.87
C LEU A 64 4.83 10.58 -7.02
N GLN A 65 5.46 11.48 -7.77
CA GLN A 65 4.84 12.10 -8.95
C GLN A 65 4.38 11.05 -9.98
N GLY A 66 5.13 9.96 -10.15
CA GLY A 66 4.75 8.87 -11.06
C GLY A 66 3.46 8.17 -10.64
N PHE A 67 3.29 7.93 -9.34
CA PHE A 67 2.07 7.34 -8.79
C PHE A 67 0.87 8.28 -8.93
N GLN A 68 1.04 9.56 -8.58
CA GLN A 68 -0.02 10.56 -8.74
C GLN A 68 -0.51 10.66 -10.19
N LYS A 69 0.42 10.59 -11.17
CA LYS A 69 0.10 10.58 -12.59
C LYS A 69 -0.63 9.32 -13.07
N SER A 70 -0.52 8.20 -12.36
CA SER A 70 -1.22 6.96 -12.70
C SER A 70 -2.62 6.86 -12.12
N LEU A 71 -3.01 7.76 -11.20
CA LEU A 71 -4.35 7.77 -10.64
C LEU A 71 -5.39 8.25 -11.68
N PRO A 72 -6.62 7.71 -11.65
CA PRO A 72 -7.73 8.21 -12.47
C PRO A 72 -8.02 9.69 -12.20
N LYS A 73 -8.49 10.41 -13.23
CA LYS A 73 -8.98 11.79 -13.12
C LYS A 73 -10.50 11.83 -13.01
#